data_AF-A0A9R0YWG5-F1
#
_entry.id   AF-A0A9R0YWG5-F1
#
_cell.length_a   1.000
_cell.length_b   1.000
_cell.length_c   1.000
_cell.angle_alpha   90.00
_cell.angle_beta   90.00
_cell.angle_gamma   90.00
#
_symmetry.space_group_name_H-M   'P 1'
#
loop_
_entity.id
_entity.type
_entity.pdbx_description
1 polymer ?
#
loop_
_entity_poly.entity_id
_entity_poly.type
_entity_poly.pdbx_seq_one_letter_code
_entity_poly.pdbx_strand_id
1 'polypeptide(L)'
;MGLADWFRKDFDGAVPSPFEDVHGAAIFEESMVLLDPEMDQLLHDALAAHDHMGIGPVLRQCRELFDGLESLTDCGGGDGTTARSIVEAYPHITCTVLDLPKLVLHFWSDEDCVKILAQCKKAVPPRDAGGKVIVIDIVLGSVSGPMLETQHLMDMVMLVVTRGRQRDEKDWSEIFVKAGFSGYKIVKKLGARAVIEVYP
;
A
#
# COMPACT_ATOMS: atom_id res chain seq x y z
N MET A 1 19.76 -4.66 -20.08
CA MET A 1 20.06 -5.75 -19.13
C MET A 1 18.80 -6.57 -18.96
N GLY A 2 18.87 -7.91 -18.95
CA GLY A 2 17.70 -8.75 -18.71
C GLY A 2 17.52 -9.11 -17.23
N LEU A 3 16.31 -9.53 -16.83
CA LEU A 3 16.01 -10.02 -15.47
C LEU A 3 16.95 -11.14 -15.01
N ALA A 4 17.30 -12.07 -15.91
CA ALA A 4 18.22 -13.16 -15.60
C ALA A 4 19.65 -12.66 -15.28
N ASP A 5 20.07 -11.55 -15.90
CA ASP A 5 21.37 -10.95 -15.60
C ASP A 5 21.33 -10.26 -14.24
N TRP A 6 20.23 -9.55 -13.94
CA TRP A 6 20.01 -8.90 -12.66
C TRP A 6 20.02 -9.89 -11.49
N PHE A 7 19.36 -11.05 -11.63
CA PHE A 7 19.37 -12.10 -10.59
C PHE A 7 20.76 -12.70 -10.30
N ARG A 8 21.72 -12.55 -11.22
CA ARG A 8 23.09 -13.06 -11.06
C ARG A 8 24.07 -12.00 -10.56
N LYS A 9 23.63 -10.75 -10.41
CA LYS A 9 24.46 -9.69 -9.87
C LYS A 9 24.54 -9.81 -8.36
N ASP A 10 25.75 -9.65 -7.84
CA ASP A 10 25.97 -9.37 -6.43
C ASP A 10 25.87 -7.85 -6.22
N PHE A 11 25.15 -7.44 -5.18
CA PHE A 11 25.00 -6.03 -4.81
C PHE A 11 25.67 -5.76 -3.46
N ASP A 12 26.53 -4.73 -3.42
CA ASP A 12 27.09 -4.26 -2.17
C ASP A 12 26.08 -3.35 -1.45
N GLY A 13 25.40 -3.89 -0.44
CA GLY A 13 24.45 -3.16 0.39
C GLY A 13 23.00 -3.36 -0.04
N ALA A 14 22.25 -2.27 -0.15
CA ALA A 14 20.81 -2.34 -0.33
C ALA A 14 20.47 -2.63 -1.80
N VAL A 15 19.78 -3.75 -2.06
CA VAL A 15 19.45 -4.19 -3.42
C VAL A 15 18.47 -3.20 -4.09
N PRO A 16 18.80 -2.63 -5.27
CA PRO A 16 17.90 -1.79 -6.04
C PRO A 16 16.88 -2.64 -6.81
N SER A 17 15.78 -2.07 -7.27
CA SER A 17 14.90 -2.76 -8.22
C SER A 17 15.61 -2.99 -9.56
N PRO A 18 15.19 -3.99 -10.37
CA PRO A 18 15.66 -4.14 -11.74
C PRO A 18 15.52 -2.86 -12.57
N PHE A 19 14.44 -2.10 -12.38
CA PHE A 19 14.26 -0.81 -13.06
C PHE A 19 15.31 0.21 -12.61
N GLU A 20 15.51 0.36 -11.30
CA GLU A 20 16.51 1.27 -10.72
C GLU A 20 17.93 0.94 -11.22
N ASP A 21 18.31 -0.33 -11.27
CA ASP A 21 19.64 -0.76 -11.74
C ASP A 21 19.85 -0.52 -13.25
N VAL A 22 18.80 -0.58 -14.07
CA VAL A 22 18.89 -0.26 -15.50
C VAL A 22 18.94 1.25 -15.75
N HIS A 23 18.08 2.00 -15.08
CA HIS A 23 17.78 3.39 -15.43
C HIS A 23 18.47 4.42 -14.53
N GLY A 24 18.98 4.01 -13.37
CA GLY A 24 19.57 4.92 -12.39
C GLY A 24 18.55 5.86 -11.72
N ALA A 25 17.26 5.55 -11.84
CA ALA A 25 16.15 6.30 -11.27
C ALA A 25 15.13 5.36 -10.64
N ALA A 26 14.52 5.79 -9.54
CA ALA A 26 13.47 5.07 -8.84
C ALA A 26 12.10 5.59 -9.26
N ILE A 27 11.18 4.67 -9.55
CA ILE A 27 9.80 5.01 -9.88
C ILE A 27 9.13 5.67 -8.67
N PHE A 28 8.32 6.71 -8.93
CA PHE A 28 7.71 7.57 -7.91
C PHE A 28 8.71 8.33 -7.00
N GLU A 29 9.89 8.63 -7.54
CA GLU A 29 10.86 9.53 -6.90
C GLU A 29 11.22 10.72 -7.79
N GLU A 30 11.79 11.78 -7.20
CA GLU A 30 12.27 12.96 -7.92
C GLU A 30 13.25 12.60 -9.05
N SER A 31 14.01 11.52 -8.89
CA SER A 31 14.89 11.00 -9.95
C SER A 31 14.13 10.66 -11.25
N MET A 32 12.87 10.19 -11.16
CA MET A 32 12.04 9.89 -12.32
C MET A 32 11.52 11.17 -12.99
N VAL A 33 11.11 12.15 -12.20
CA VAL A 33 10.71 13.48 -12.68
C VAL A 33 11.84 14.13 -13.49
N LEU A 34 13.08 13.99 -13.02
CA LEU A 34 14.25 14.55 -13.70
C LEU A 34 14.66 13.74 -14.93
N LEU A 35 14.51 12.42 -14.90
CA LEU A 35 14.90 11.52 -15.98
C LEU A 35 13.92 11.57 -17.15
N ASP A 36 12.62 11.42 -16.88
CA ASP A 36 11.55 11.37 -17.86
C ASP A 36 10.21 11.84 -17.23
N PRO A 37 9.92 13.16 -17.30
CA PRO A 37 8.70 13.75 -16.75
C PRO A 37 7.41 13.20 -17.36
N GLU A 38 7.44 12.74 -18.61
CA GLU A 38 6.25 12.20 -19.28
C GLU A 38 5.89 10.84 -18.67
N MET A 39 6.89 9.98 -18.48
CA MET A 39 6.69 8.70 -17.79
C MET A 39 6.32 8.90 -16.32
N ASP A 40 6.91 9.88 -15.63
CA ASP A 40 6.52 10.22 -14.26
C ASP A 40 5.03 10.60 -14.16
N GLN A 41 4.54 11.48 -15.04
CA GLN A 41 3.13 11.85 -15.08
C GLN A 41 2.24 10.64 -15.37
N LEU A 42 2.62 9.80 -16.34
CA LEU A 42 1.87 8.59 -16.68
C LEU A 42 1.75 7.62 -15.48
N LEU A 43 2.83 7.44 -14.72
CA LEU A 43 2.86 6.59 -13.55
C LEU A 43 1.96 7.14 -12.44
N HIS A 44 2.00 8.45 -12.19
CA HIS A 44 1.12 9.10 -11.22
C HIS A 44 -0.36 8.98 -11.61
N ASP A 45 -0.70 9.16 -12.89
CA ASP A 45 -2.07 8.99 -13.39
C ASP A 45 -2.54 7.54 -13.24
N ALA A 46 -1.67 6.56 -13.52
CA ALA A 46 -1.96 5.14 -13.35
C ALA A 46 -2.19 4.77 -11.88
N LEU A 47 -1.39 5.31 -10.96
CA LEU A 47 -1.54 5.11 -9.52
C LEU A 47 -2.86 5.72 -9.02
N ALA A 48 -3.15 6.96 -9.40
CA ALA A 48 -4.41 7.61 -9.05
C ALA A 48 -5.62 6.80 -9.53
N ALA A 49 -5.61 6.34 -10.78
CA ALA A 49 -6.67 5.50 -11.33
C ALA A 49 -6.83 4.18 -10.56
N HIS A 50 -5.71 3.55 -10.15
CA HIS A 50 -5.72 2.32 -9.36
C HIS A 50 -6.36 2.52 -7.98
N ASP A 51 -6.04 3.63 -7.30
CA ASP A 51 -6.54 3.95 -5.97
C ASP A 51 -8.02 4.31 -6.00
N HIS A 52 -8.44 5.08 -7.00
CA HIS A 52 -9.85 5.42 -7.22
C HIS A 52 -10.73 4.18 -7.41
N MET A 53 -10.21 3.12 -8.04
CA MET A 53 -10.93 1.85 -8.18
C MET A 53 -11.11 1.09 -6.85
N GLY A 54 -10.30 1.38 -5.82
CA GLY A 54 -10.28 0.63 -4.56
C GLY A 54 -11.34 1.05 -3.56
N ILE A 55 -11.55 2.36 -3.40
CA ILE A 55 -12.37 2.90 -2.31
C ILE A 55 -13.86 2.60 -2.47
N GLY A 56 -14.39 2.62 -3.70
CA GLY A 56 -15.81 2.35 -3.96
C GLY A 56 -16.28 0.98 -3.44
N PRO A 57 -15.60 -0.13 -3.80
CA PRO A 57 -15.88 -1.45 -3.23
C PRO A 57 -15.78 -1.49 -1.70
N VAL A 58 -14.81 -0.81 -1.09
CA VAL A 58 -14.64 -0.75 0.39
C VAL A 58 -15.86 -0.11 1.03
N LEU A 59 -16.28 1.07 0.57
CA LEU A 59 -17.46 1.77 1.09
C LEU A 59 -18.76 0.96 0.94
N ARG A 60 -18.86 0.11 -0.10
CA ARG A 60 -20.04 -0.74 -0.30
C ARG A 60 -20.04 -2.00 0.56
N GLN A 61 -18.88 -2.64 0.73
CA GLN A 61 -18.79 -4.00 1.27
C GLN A 61 -18.20 -4.08 2.69
N CYS A 62 -17.55 -3.02 3.17
CA CYS A 62 -16.88 -2.95 4.47
C CYS A 62 -17.38 -1.72 5.24
N ARG A 63 -18.70 -1.55 5.36
CA ARG A 63 -19.28 -0.36 6.00
C ARG A 63 -18.86 -0.21 7.45
N GLU A 64 -18.75 -1.34 8.14
CA GLU A 64 -18.32 -1.46 9.52
C GLU A 64 -16.88 -0.99 9.75
N LEU A 65 -16.10 -0.83 8.68
CA LEU A 65 -14.73 -0.34 8.74
C LEU A 65 -14.66 1.07 9.32
N PHE A 66 -15.68 1.89 9.08
CA PHE A 66 -15.69 3.30 9.48
C PHE A 66 -16.57 3.58 10.70
N ASP A 67 -17.21 2.55 11.27
CA ASP A 67 -18.09 2.70 12.43
C ASP A 67 -17.35 3.28 13.64
N GLY A 68 -17.90 4.35 14.21
CA GLY A 68 -17.36 5.00 15.41
C GLY A 68 -16.09 5.82 15.19
N LEU A 69 -15.61 5.97 13.95
CA LEU A 69 -14.50 6.87 13.65
C LEU A 69 -14.99 8.32 13.67
N GLU A 70 -14.22 9.21 14.30
CA GLU A 70 -14.45 10.66 14.26
C GLU A 70 -13.46 11.37 13.33
N SER A 71 -12.29 10.76 13.11
CA SER A 71 -11.26 11.27 12.22
C SER A 71 -10.52 10.15 11.52
N LEU A 72 -10.00 10.45 10.34
CA LEU A 72 -9.21 9.54 9.52
C LEU A 72 -8.08 10.33 8.84
N THR A 73 -6.87 9.80 8.85
CA THR A 73 -5.77 10.33 8.04
C THR A 73 -5.52 9.38 6.87
N ASP A 74 -5.70 9.89 5.66
CA ASP A 74 -5.45 9.19 4.41
C ASP A 74 -3.98 9.38 4.02
N CYS A 75 -3.14 8.44 4.42
CA CYS A 75 -1.70 8.45 4.23
C CYS A 75 -1.35 8.00 2.80
N GLY A 76 -0.71 8.87 2.01
CA GLY A 76 -0.53 8.65 0.58
C GLY A 76 -1.79 8.94 -0.24
N GLY A 77 -2.71 9.75 0.30
CA GLY A 77 -4.02 9.98 -0.32
C GLY A 77 -4.03 10.81 -1.62
N GLY A 78 -2.87 11.26 -2.11
CA GLY A 78 -2.71 11.95 -3.39
C GLY A 78 -3.67 13.12 -3.58
N ASP A 79 -4.48 13.06 -4.65
CA ASP A 79 -5.47 14.09 -5.00
C ASP A 79 -6.68 14.17 -4.04
N GLY A 80 -6.73 13.31 -3.01
CA GLY A 80 -7.76 13.27 -1.99
C GLY A 80 -9.07 12.61 -2.42
N THR A 81 -9.13 11.92 -3.56
CA THR A 81 -10.36 11.26 -4.03
C THR A 81 -10.87 10.21 -3.05
N THR A 82 -9.97 9.45 -2.43
CA THR A 82 -10.31 8.47 -1.39
C THR A 82 -10.95 9.16 -0.18
N ALA A 83 -10.26 10.16 0.39
CA ALA A 83 -10.79 10.96 1.50
C ALA A 83 -12.15 11.63 1.18
N ARG A 84 -12.32 12.23 0.00
CA ARG A 84 -13.61 12.80 -0.44
C ARG A 84 -14.72 11.76 -0.45
N SER A 85 -14.46 10.59 -1.03
CA SER A 85 -15.43 9.49 -1.10
C SER A 85 -15.85 9.03 0.30
N ILE A 86 -14.92 9.00 1.27
CA ILE A 86 -15.21 8.66 2.67
C ILE A 86 -16.09 9.75 3.31
N VAL A 87 -15.75 11.03 3.16
CA VAL A 87 -16.53 12.14 3.75
C VAL A 87 -17.95 12.21 3.16
N GLU A 88 -18.11 11.96 1.87
CA GLU A 88 -19.43 11.89 1.22
C GLU A 88 -20.29 10.76 1.80
N ALA A 89 -19.70 9.60 2.08
CA ALA A 89 -20.39 8.46 2.68
C ALA A 89 -20.60 8.61 4.20
N TYR A 90 -19.68 9.29 4.89
CA TYR A 90 -19.64 9.44 6.34
C TYR A 90 -19.33 10.90 6.72
N PRO A 91 -20.33 11.82 6.63
CA PRO A 91 -20.09 13.26 6.80
C PRO A 91 -19.62 13.70 8.19
N HIS A 92 -19.67 12.82 9.18
CA HIS A 92 -19.19 13.07 10.54
C HIS A 92 -17.69 12.80 10.71
N ILE A 93 -17.05 12.09 9.76
CA ILE A 93 -15.63 11.77 9.83
C ILE A 93 -14.83 12.95 9.27
N THR A 94 -13.92 13.47 10.07
CA THR A 94 -12.94 14.46 9.60
C THR A 94 -11.78 13.74 8.93
N CYS A 95 -11.67 13.86 7.59
CA CYS A 95 -10.55 13.30 6.84
C CYS A 95 -9.42 14.32 6.66
N THR A 96 -8.18 13.91 6.93
CA THR A 96 -6.96 14.64 6.57
C THR A 96 -6.22 13.85 5.50
N VAL A 97 -5.89 14.50 4.37
CA VAL A 97 -5.05 13.90 3.33
C VAL A 97 -3.59 14.23 3.66
N LEU A 98 -2.80 13.20 3.98
CA LEU A 98 -1.37 13.33 4.13
C LEU A 98 -0.73 12.76 2.88
N ASP A 99 -0.44 13.63 1.91
CA ASP A 99 0.17 13.17 0.68
C ASP A 99 1.69 12.95 0.87
N LEU A 100 2.06 11.71 0.69
CA LEU A 100 3.42 11.21 0.60
C LEU A 100 3.33 10.18 -0.53
N PRO A 101 3.77 10.48 -1.76
CA PRO A 101 3.63 9.61 -2.95
C PRO A 101 4.15 8.17 -2.73
N LYS A 102 4.99 8.06 -1.70
CA LYS A 102 5.64 6.88 -1.19
C LYS A 102 4.80 6.01 -0.26
N LEU A 103 3.63 6.40 0.25
CA LEU A 103 3.00 5.67 1.37
C LEU A 103 2.09 4.50 0.95
N VAL A 104 2.43 3.80 -0.14
CA VAL A 104 1.82 2.53 -0.53
C VAL A 104 2.71 1.38 -0.05
N LEU A 105 2.23 0.57 0.90
CA LEU A 105 3.08 -0.39 1.62
C LEU A 105 3.71 -1.47 0.73
N HIS A 106 3.09 -1.85 -0.39
CA HIS A 106 3.70 -2.81 -1.31
C HIS A 106 4.89 -2.25 -2.13
N PHE A 107 5.20 -0.95 -2.06
CA PHE A 107 6.41 -0.37 -2.67
C PHE A 107 7.66 -0.57 -1.80
N TRP A 108 7.46 -0.91 -0.52
CA TRP A 108 8.52 -0.96 0.49
C TRP A 108 8.97 -2.37 0.82
N SER A 109 10.21 -2.47 1.28
CA SER A 109 10.73 -3.65 1.98
C SER A 109 9.94 -3.93 3.27
N ASP A 110 10.04 -5.14 3.79
CA ASP A 110 9.38 -5.51 5.05
C ASP A 110 9.91 -4.67 6.22
N GLU A 111 11.23 -4.40 6.24
CA GLU A 111 11.87 -3.56 7.25
C GLU A 111 11.32 -2.13 7.24
N ASP A 112 11.07 -1.56 6.07
CA ASP A 112 10.54 -0.22 5.95
C ASP A 112 9.03 -0.18 6.24
N CYS A 113 8.27 -1.20 5.85
CA CYS A 113 6.88 -1.37 6.29
C CYS A 113 6.77 -1.40 7.81
N VAL A 114 7.65 -2.13 8.50
CA VAL A 114 7.69 -2.16 9.97
C VAL A 114 7.93 -0.77 10.56
N LYS A 115 8.89 0.00 10.00
CA LYS A 115 9.17 1.38 10.46
C LYS A 115 7.98 2.31 10.26
N ILE A 116 7.35 2.26 9.07
CA ILE A 116 6.18 3.09 8.73
C ILE A 116 5.04 2.76 9.69
N LEU A 117 4.68 1.48 9.81
CA LEU A 117 3.58 1.03 10.65
C LEU A 117 3.83 1.30 12.13
N ALA A 118 5.08 1.22 12.61
CA ALA A 118 5.43 1.60 13.97
C ALA A 118 5.21 3.09 14.25
N GLN A 119 5.33 3.98 13.25
CA GLN A 119 4.94 5.39 13.39
C GLN A 119 3.43 5.56 13.34
N CYS A 120 2.74 4.87 12.42
CA CYS A 120 1.28 4.88 12.38
C CYS A 120 0.68 4.42 13.72
N LYS A 121 1.26 3.39 14.34
CA LYS A 121 0.87 2.90 15.67
C LYS A 121 0.91 4.01 16.73
N LYS A 122 1.98 4.82 16.73
CA LYS A 122 2.14 5.93 17.69
C LYS A 122 1.17 7.08 17.44
N ALA A 123 0.70 7.23 16.21
CA ALA A 123 -0.17 8.31 15.78
C ALA A 123 -1.66 8.02 16.05
N VAL A 124 -2.06 6.75 16.16
CA VAL A 124 -3.45 6.37 16.43
C VAL A 124 -3.71 6.21 17.94
N PRO A 125 -4.95 6.46 18.41
CA PRO A 125 -5.33 6.19 19.79
C PRO A 125 -5.19 4.70 20.16
N PRO A 126 -5.30 4.36 21.46
CA PRO A 126 -5.49 2.98 21.89
C PRO A 126 -6.75 2.32 21.27
N ARG A 127 -6.76 0.99 21.20
CA ARG A 127 -7.84 0.22 20.56
C ARG A 127 -9.22 0.44 21.20
N ASP A 128 -9.28 0.57 22.52
CA ASP A 128 -10.51 0.83 23.29
C ASP A 128 -11.07 2.23 23.05
N ALA A 129 -10.23 3.18 22.64
CA ALA A 129 -10.63 4.48 22.12
C ALA A 129 -10.91 4.48 20.59
N GLY A 130 -11.01 3.30 19.98
CA GLY A 130 -11.32 3.12 18.55
C GLY A 130 -10.13 3.23 17.60
N GLY A 131 -8.89 3.32 18.11
CA GLY A 131 -7.72 3.45 17.28
C GLY A 131 -7.40 2.19 16.48
N LYS A 132 -7.13 2.36 15.18
CA LYS A 132 -6.70 1.32 14.26
C LYS A 132 -5.99 1.92 13.06
N VAL A 133 -5.14 1.11 12.43
CA VAL A 133 -4.57 1.38 11.10
C VAL A 133 -5.31 0.53 10.08
N ILE A 134 -5.65 1.12 8.94
CA ILE A 134 -6.33 0.45 7.83
C ILE A 134 -5.34 0.34 6.69
N VAL A 135 -5.09 -0.89 6.22
CA VAL A 135 -4.30 -1.17 5.04
C VAL A 135 -5.21 -1.73 3.96
N ILE A 136 -5.17 -1.14 2.77
CA ILE A 136 -5.90 -1.65 1.60
C ILE A 136 -4.85 -2.09 0.59
N ASP A 137 -4.63 -3.40 0.49
CA ASP A 137 -3.60 -3.95 -0.38
C ASP A 137 -3.96 -5.35 -0.86
N ILE A 138 -3.20 -5.88 -1.81
CA ILE A 138 -3.31 -7.27 -2.22
C ILE A 138 -2.77 -8.17 -1.10
N VAL A 139 -3.53 -9.21 -0.77
CA VAL A 139 -3.08 -10.29 0.12
C VAL A 139 -2.99 -11.55 -0.73
N LEU A 140 -1.79 -12.04 -0.98
CA LEU A 140 -1.56 -13.21 -1.83
C LEU A 140 -2.32 -14.44 -1.32
N GLY A 141 -2.87 -15.23 -2.25
CA GLY A 141 -3.61 -16.44 -1.93
C GLY A 141 -5.00 -16.19 -1.32
N SER A 142 -5.48 -14.95 -1.31
CA SER A 142 -6.83 -14.59 -0.85
C SER A 142 -7.94 -14.92 -1.84
N VAL A 143 -7.59 -15.26 -3.08
CA VAL A 143 -8.49 -15.50 -4.22
C VAL A 143 -8.00 -16.66 -5.08
N SER A 144 -8.84 -17.12 -6.01
CA SER A 144 -8.55 -18.23 -6.92
C SER A 144 -8.80 -17.88 -8.39
N GLY A 145 -8.30 -18.70 -9.30
CA GLY A 145 -8.52 -18.55 -10.75
C GLY A 145 -7.82 -17.31 -11.32
N PRO A 146 -8.39 -16.62 -12.33
CA PRO A 146 -7.76 -15.47 -12.98
C PRO A 146 -7.35 -14.34 -12.02
N MET A 147 -8.05 -14.18 -10.90
CA MET A 147 -7.69 -13.16 -9.91
C MET A 147 -6.37 -13.48 -9.20
N LEU A 148 -6.06 -14.77 -9.00
CA LEU A 148 -4.78 -15.20 -8.43
C LEU A 148 -3.63 -14.90 -9.41
N GLU A 149 -3.86 -15.10 -10.71
CA GLU A 149 -2.89 -14.74 -11.75
C GLU A 149 -2.61 -13.23 -11.74
N THR A 150 -3.65 -12.39 -11.60
CA THR A 150 -3.49 -10.93 -11.44
C THR A 150 -2.67 -10.57 -10.20
N GLN A 151 -2.86 -11.26 -9.08
CA GLN A 151 -2.06 -11.03 -7.87
C GLN A 151 -0.57 -11.33 -8.11
N HIS A 152 -0.26 -12.45 -8.75
CA HIS A 152 1.12 -12.82 -9.08
C HIS A 152 1.74 -11.90 -10.14
N LEU A 153 0.95 -11.44 -11.12
CA LEU A 153 1.41 -10.45 -12.09
C LEU A 153 1.80 -9.15 -11.37
N MET A 154 0.97 -8.70 -10.42
CA MET A 154 1.28 -7.51 -9.64
C MET A 154 2.53 -7.69 -8.78
N ASP A 155 2.75 -8.89 -8.21
CA ASP A 155 3.99 -9.21 -7.47
C ASP A 155 5.24 -9.10 -8.35
N MET A 156 5.17 -9.64 -9.57
CA MET A 156 6.24 -9.48 -10.56
C MET A 156 6.47 -8.02 -10.95
N VAL A 157 5.41 -7.22 -11.06
CA VAL A 157 5.54 -5.79 -11.32
C VAL A 157 6.23 -5.08 -10.16
N MET A 158 5.80 -5.33 -8.91
CA MET A 158 6.43 -4.74 -7.72
C MET A 158 7.91 -5.10 -7.60
N LEU A 159 8.27 -6.36 -7.89
CA LEU A 159 9.68 -6.80 -7.95
C LEU A 159 10.49 -5.98 -8.96
N VAL A 160 9.94 -5.71 -10.15
CA VAL A 160 10.66 -5.04 -11.24
C VAL A 160 10.81 -3.54 -10.99
N VAL A 161 9.74 -2.89 -10.54
CA VAL A 161 9.64 -1.42 -10.52
C VAL A 161 9.92 -0.82 -9.15
N THR A 162 9.82 -1.60 -8.08
CA THR A 162 9.97 -1.13 -6.71
C THR A 162 10.92 -2.02 -5.91
N ARG A 163 11.08 -1.70 -4.63
CA ARG A 163 11.85 -2.51 -3.66
C ARG A 163 10.93 -3.32 -2.76
N GLY A 164 9.64 -3.32 -3.05
CA GLY A 164 8.62 -4.07 -2.32
C GLY A 164 8.13 -5.28 -3.08
N ARG A 165 7.00 -5.81 -2.62
CA ARG A 165 6.39 -7.06 -3.10
C ARG A 165 4.95 -7.16 -2.65
N GLN A 166 4.21 -8.06 -3.27
CA GLN A 166 2.95 -8.53 -2.71
C GLN A 166 3.21 -9.54 -1.59
N ARG A 167 2.34 -9.51 -0.58
CA ARG A 167 2.51 -10.22 0.68
C ARG A 167 1.34 -11.14 0.93
N ASP A 168 1.60 -12.32 1.48
CA ASP A 168 0.53 -13.16 2.00
C ASP A 168 0.14 -12.75 3.42
N GLU A 169 -0.83 -13.43 4.02
CA GLU A 169 -1.28 -13.13 5.39
C GLU A 169 -0.20 -13.38 6.45
N LYS A 170 0.69 -14.36 6.23
CA LYS A 170 1.77 -14.66 7.17
C LYS A 170 2.80 -13.54 7.16
N ASP A 171 3.21 -13.08 5.98
CA ASP A 171 4.11 -11.93 5.80
C ASP A 171 3.55 -10.69 6.51
N TRP A 172 2.28 -10.37 6.27
CA TRP A 172 1.59 -9.25 6.94
C TRP A 172 1.56 -9.41 8.45
N SER A 173 1.21 -10.59 8.96
CA SER A 173 1.19 -10.87 10.40
C SER A 173 2.56 -10.65 11.04
N GLU A 174 3.64 -11.08 10.39
CA GLU A 174 5.00 -10.89 10.91
C GLU A 174 5.38 -9.40 10.96
N ILE A 175 5.02 -8.63 9.93
CA ILE A 175 5.23 -7.18 9.89
C ILE A 175 4.46 -6.48 11.02
N PHE A 176 3.18 -6.80 11.21
CA PHE A 176 2.36 -6.18 12.25
C PHE A 176 2.91 -6.45 13.65
N VAL A 177 3.33 -7.71 13.92
CA VAL A 177 3.94 -8.08 15.20
C VAL A 177 5.26 -7.32 15.41
N LYS A 178 6.13 -7.25 14.39
CA LYS A 178 7.39 -6.51 14.47
C LYS A 178 7.18 -5.00 14.65
N ALA A 179 6.13 -4.43 14.06
CA ALA A 179 5.72 -3.04 14.25
C ALA A 179 5.03 -2.80 15.62
N GLY A 180 4.80 -3.86 16.39
CA GLY A 180 4.30 -3.83 17.76
C GLY A 180 2.79 -3.88 17.91
N PHE A 181 2.03 -4.15 16.86
CA PHE A 181 0.55 -4.24 16.95
C PHE A 181 0.10 -5.49 17.72
N SER A 182 -1.07 -5.39 18.35
CA SER A 182 -1.61 -6.43 19.25
C SER A 182 -2.58 -7.39 18.56
N GLY A 183 -3.05 -7.06 17.34
CA GLY A 183 -3.89 -7.93 16.54
C GLY A 183 -4.28 -7.29 15.21
N TYR A 184 -4.90 -8.10 14.34
CA TYR A 184 -5.40 -7.64 13.06
C TYR A 184 -6.65 -8.44 12.62
N LYS A 185 -7.37 -7.92 11.63
CA LYS A 185 -8.51 -8.58 10.95
C LYS A 185 -8.40 -8.32 9.45
N ILE A 186 -8.53 -9.37 8.64
CA ILE A 186 -8.49 -9.26 7.16
C ILE A 186 -9.87 -9.53 6.57
N VAL A 187 -10.31 -8.64 5.68
CA VAL A 187 -11.53 -8.78 4.88
C VAL A 187 -11.16 -8.98 3.41
N LYS A 188 -11.34 -10.21 2.92
CA LYS A 188 -10.94 -10.68 1.57
C LYS A 188 -12.13 -10.68 0.59
N LYS A 189 -12.81 -9.54 0.43
CA LYS A 189 -14.04 -9.43 -0.40
C LYS A 189 -13.94 -8.41 -1.55
N LEU A 190 -12.74 -7.91 -1.86
CA LEU A 190 -12.55 -6.71 -2.69
C LEU A 190 -11.77 -7.00 -3.99
N GLY A 191 -12.18 -8.06 -4.71
CA GLY A 191 -11.46 -8.49 -5.91
C GLY A 191 -10.07 -8.99 -5.56
N ALA A 192 -9.02 -8.47 -6.22
CA ALA A 192 -7.63 -8.82 -5.91
C ALA A 192 -7.15 -8.26 -4.55
N ARG A 193 -7.81 -7.24 -4.02
CA ARG A 193 -7.44 -6.54 -2.79
C ARG A 193 -8.16 -7.09 -1.57
N ALA A 194 -7.59 -6.82 -0.41
CA ALA A 194 -8.19 -7.01 0.89
C ALA A 194 -8.11 -5.70 1.70
N VAL A 195 -8.96 -5.60 2.70
CA VAL A 195 -8.82 -4.61 3.78
C VAL A 195 -8.25 -5.32 4.99
N ILE A 196 -7.22 -4.74 5.60
CA ILE A 196 -6.62 -5.22 6.83
C ILE A 196 -6.82 -4.12 7.88
N GLU A 197 -7.57 -4.43 8.93
CA GLU A 197 -7.62 -3.61 10.15
C GLU A 197 -6.50 -4.08 11.09
N VAL A 198 -5.65 -3.17 11.54
CA VAL A 198 -4.52 -3.46 12.43
C VAL A 198 -4.69 -2.65 13.72
N TYR A 199 -4.61 -3.32 14.87
CA TYR A 199 -4.97 -2.74 16.17
C TYR A 199 -3.73 -2.52 17.05
N PRO A 200 -3.52 -1.31 17.61
CA PRO A 200 -2.32 -0.95 18.38
C PRO A 200 -2.15 -1.77 19.67
#